data_AF-A0A1P8WW74-F1
#
_entry.id   AF-A0A1P8WW74-F1
#
_cell.length_a   1.000
_cell.length_b   1.000
_cell.length_c   1.000
_cell.angle_alpha   90.00
_cell.angle_beta   90.00
_cell.angle_gamma   90.00
#
_symmetry.space_group_name_H-M   'P 1'
#
loop_
_entity.id
_entity.type
_entity.pdbx_description
1 polymer ?
#
loop_
_entity_poly.entity_id
_entity_poly.type
_entity_poly.pdbx_seq_one_letter_code
_entity_poly.pdbx_strand_id
1 'polypeptide(L)'
;MLAALREGYSGIFRFGGRMAVAPFWMFAGVNGLLVAVAMMFAMQPAFDQMAEGAARVAREHPEDVTVTSGPGHYSVEIRGHHPDVLPDMDILIGGMVFVLSIAFLLIAAAAVRRLHDSDRRGWWILLPLPFLAIGLATMRPLFDDFGRGTETGAPPDFSLFLLLFFNNIVYLACVLAVIILLALPGTAGANRFGAPPSAGQD
;
A
#
# COMPACT_ATOMS: atom_id res chain seq x y z
N MET A 1 -12.51 0.21 23.59
CA MET A 1 -11.61 0.79 22.56
C MET A 1 -10.16 0.92 23.04
N LEU A 2 -9.87 1.74 24.05
CA LEU A 2 -8.49 2.00 24.52
C LEU A 2 -7.72 0.74 24.93
N ALA A 3 -8.38 -0.23 25.57
CA ALA A 3 -7.75 -1.49 25.97
C ALA A 3 -7.17 -2.29 24.79
N ALA A 4 -7.88 -2.39 23.66
CA ALA A 4 -7.37 -3.12 22.50
C ALA A 4 -6.22 -2.38 21.81
N LEU A 5 -6.27 -1.05 21.75
CA LEU A 5 -5.17 -0.26 21.21
C LEU A 5 -3.92 -0.43 22.08
N ARG A 6 -4.09 -0.38 23.41
CA ARG A 6 -3.01 -0.65 24.36
C ARG A 6 -2.44 -2.06 24.16
N GLU A 7 -3.27 -3.09 24.00
CA GLU A 7 -2.83 -4.47 23.76
C GLU A 7 -2.07 -4.63 22.42
N GLY A 8 -2.52 -3.93 21.38
CA GLY A 8 -1.85 -3.88 20.09
C GLY A 8 -0.47 -3.24 20.20
N TYR A 9 -0.42 -1.97 20.63
CA TYR A 9 0.82 -1.18 20.68
C TYR A 9 1.83 -1.67 21.72
N SER A 10 1.40 -2.18 22.88
CA SER A 10 2.31 -2.78 23.85
C SER A 10 2.88 -4.13 23.40
N GLY A 11 2.29 -4.74 22.38
CA GLY A 11 2.63 -6.07 21.89
C GLY A 11 3.19 -6.10 20.47
N ILE A 12 3.73 -4.98 19.96
CA ILE A 12 4.27 -4.89 18.58
C ILE A 12 5.42 -5.87 18.30
N PHE A 13 6.15 -6.30 19.33
CA PHE A 13 7.21 -7.32 19.23
C PHE A 13 6.79 -8.67 19.81
N ARG A 14 5.54 -8.80 20.27
CA ARG A 14 5.03 -10.02 20.93
C ARG A 14 4.24 -10.87 19.93
N PHE A 15 4.94 -11.83 19.32
CA PHE A 15 4.34 -12.78 18.35
C PHE A 15 3.65 -13.97 19.03
N GLY A 16 3.97 -14.25 20.29
CA GLY A 16 3.36 -15.35 21.06
C GLY A 16 1.97 -15.00 21.60
N GLY A 17 1.14 -16.03 21.77
CA GLY A 17 -0.22 -15.92 22.32
C GLY A 17 -1.30 -15.75 21.24
N ARG A 18 -2.49 -15.36 21.70
CA ARG A 18 -3.72 -15.25 20.91
C ARG A 18 -4.33 -13.86 21.03
N MET A 19 -5.01 -13.41 19.99
CA MET A 19 -5.73 -12.14 19.97
C MET A 19 -7.14 -12.35 19.44
N ALA A 20 -8.13 -11.80 20.13
CA ALA A 20 -9.54 -11.88 19.73
C ALA A 20 -9.84 -11.00 18.50
N VAL A 21 -10.93 -11.32 17.82
CA VAL A 21 -11.33 -10.71 16.54
C VAL A 21 -11.55 -9.20 16.63
N ALA A 22 -12.37 -8.74 17.58
CA ALA A 22 -12.73 -7.32 17.69
C ALA A 22 -11.53 -6.42 18.07
N PRO A 23 -10.70 -6.77 19.07
CA PRO A 23 -9.49 -6.01 19.38
C PRO A 23 -8.55 -5.88 18.17
N PHE A 24 -8.36 -6.97 17.42
CA PHE A 24 -7.53 -6.98 16.23
C PHE A 24 -8.02 -5.97 15.18
N TRP A 25 -9.30 -6.02 14.79
CA TRP A 25 -9.83 -5.15 13.73
C TRP A 25 -9.87 -3.67 14.13
N MET A 26 -10.06 -3.38 15.42
CA MET A 26 -9.98 -2.00 15.91
C MET A 26 -8.55 -1.45 15.85
N PHE A 27 -7.56 -2.27 16.25
CA PHE A 27 -6.15 -1.91 16.12
C PHE A 27 -5.74 -1.77 14.64
N ALA A 28 -6.13 -2.71 13.78
CA ALA A 28 -5.87 -2.66 12.35
C ALA A 28 -6.52 -1.44 11.68
N GLY A 29 -7.76 -1.09 12.06
CA GLY A 29 -8.47 0.08 11.54
C GLY A 29 -7.79 1.40 11.90
N VAL A 30 -7.33 1.55 13.14
CA VAL A 30 -6.56 2.75 13.55
C VAL A 30 -5.24 2.84 12.78
N ASN A 31 -4.50 1.72 12.66
CA ASN A 31 -3.28 1.71 11.85
C ASN A 31 -3.57 2.01 10.38
N GLY A 32 -4.67 1.53 9.82
CA GLY A 32 -5.10 1.85 8.46
C GLY A 32 -5.32 3.35 8.25
N LEU A 33 -5.94 4.04 9.21
CA LEU A 33 -6.07 5.49 9.18
C LEU A 33 -4.72 6.21 9.26
N LEU A 34 -3.84 5.76 10.16
CA LEU A 34 -2.48 6.33 10.27
C LEU A 34 -1.69 6.15 8.97
N VAL A 35 -1.83 5.01 8.31
CA VAL A 35 -1.21 4.72 7.01
C VAL A 35 -1.79 5.60 5.92
N ALA A 36 -3.11 5.83 5.89
CA ALA A 36 -3.73 6.74 4.94
C ALA A 36 -3.18 8.17 5.09
N VAL A 37 -3.07 8.66 6.32
CA VAL A 37 -2.48 9.97 6.61
C VAL A 37 -0.99 9.99 6.24
N ALA A 38 -0.21 8.98 6.62
CA ALA A 38 1.20 8.89 6.26
C ALA A 38 1.42 8.82 4.74
N MET A 39 0.52 8.17 4.00
CA MET A 39 0.55 8.15 2.54
C MET A 39 0.29 9.52 1.94
N MET A 40 -0.64 10.31 2.49
CA MET A 40 -0.85 11.69 2.03
C MET A 40 0.42 12.52 2.15
N PHE A 41 1.15 12.37 3.26
CA PHE A 41 2.45 13.04 3.44
C PHE A 41 3.55 12.48 2.52
N ALA A 42 3.58 11.17 2.30
CA ALA A 42 4.55 10.54 1.40
C ALA A 42 4.38 10.97 -0.07
N MET A 43 3.16 11.36 -0.46
CA MET A 43 2.87 11.87 -1.80
C MET A 43 3.14 13.38 -1.96
N GLN A 44 3.30 14.11 -0.86
CA GLN A 44 3.49 15.57 -0.90
C GLN A 44 4.67 16.00 -1.79
N PRO A 45 5.88 15.40 -1.69
CA PRO A 45 7.01 15.81 -2.53
C PRO A 45 6.74 15.64 -4.03
N ALA A 46 5.98 14.61 -4.41
CA ALA A 46 5.62 14.37 -5.80
C ALA A 46 4.66 15.43 -6.33
N PHE A 47 3.68 15.87 -5.53
CA PHE A 47 2.79 16.97 -5.90
C PHE A 47 3.53 18.30 -6.02
N ASP A 48 4.43 18.58 -5.07
CA ASP A 48 5.24 19.81 -5.10
C ASP A 48 6.14 19.83 -6.35
N GLN A 49 6.79 18.71 -6.67
CA GLN A 49 7.61 18.58 -7.89
C GLN A 49 6.80 18.77 -9.18
N MET A 50 5.63 18.13 -9.28
CA MET A 50 4.74 18.29 -10.44
C MET A 50 4.29 19.76 -10.60
N ALA A 51 3.95 20.44 -9.50
CA ALA A 51 3.54 21.84 -9.52
C ALA A 51 4.69 22.77 -9.96
N GLU A 52 5.90 22.54 -9.43
CA GLU A 52 7.10 23.30 -9.82
C GLU A 52 7.50 23.06 -11.28
N GLY A 53 7.44 21.82 -11.75
CA GLY A 53 7.70 21.43 -13.13
C GLY A 53 6.73 22.09 -14.10
N ALA A 54 5.42 22.00 -13.82
CA ALA A 54 4.39 22.66 -14.63
C ALA A 54 4.56 24.19 -14.66
N ALA A 55 4.88 24.81 -13.51
CA ALA A 55 5.13 26.25 -13.43
C ALA A 55 6.39 26.66 -14.21
N ARG A 56 7.39 25.78 -14.32
CA ARG A 56 8.61 26.01 -15.11
C ARG A 56 8.32 25.97 -16.61
N VAL A 57 7.63 24.92 -17.06
CA VAL A 57 7.21 24.77 -18.47
C VAL A 57 6.35 25.97 -18.89
N ALA A 58 5.42 26.42 -18.05
CA ALA A 58 4.60 27.59 -18.34
C ALA A 58 5.41 28.90 -18.50
N ARG A 59 6.59 29.00 -17.88
CA ARG A 59 7.49 30.16 -18.02
C ARG A 59 8.43 30.03 -19.22
N GLU A 60 8.93 28.84 -19.48
CA GLU A 60 9.96 28.58 -20.50
C GLU A 60 9.35 28.30 -21.89
N HIS A 61 8.18 27.66 -21.92
CA HIS A 61 7.45 27.25 -23.13
C HIS A 61 5.95 27.65 -23.02
N PRO A 62 5.62 28.95 -23.00
CA PRO A 62 4.24 29.41 -22.90
C PRO A 62 3.35 28.94 -24.06
N GLU A 63 3.93 28.66 -25.23
CA GLU A 63 3.25 28.10 -26.40
C GLU A 63 2.75 26.66 -26.21
N ASP A 64 3.36 25.91 -25.30
CA ASP A 64 3.03 24.52 -25.02
C ASP A 64 1.93 24.40 -23.96
N VAL A 65 1.56 25.49 -23.29
CA VAL A 65 0.60 25.48 -22.18
C VAL A 65 -0.72 26.12 -22.61
N THR A 66 -1.76 25.30 -22.76
CA THR A 66 -3.13 25.76 -23.00
C THR A 66 -3.94 25.68 -21.71
N VAL A 67 -4.23 26.84 -21.11
CA VAL A 67 -5.10 26.94 -19.92
C VAL A 67 -6.54 27.15 -20.38
N THR A 68 -7.41 26.20 -20.05
CA THR A 68 -8.86 26.32 -20.29
C THR A 68 -9.57 26.49 -18.95
N SER A 69 -10.23 27.63 -18.75
CA SER A 69 -11.01 27.94 -17.55
C SER A 69 -12.45 28.30 -17.90
N GLY A 70 -13.42 27.71 -17.21
CA GLY A 70 -14.83 28.09 -17.32
C GLY A 70 -15.58 27.91 -15.99
N PRO A 71 -16.91 28.13 -15.95
CA PRO A 71 -17.69 27.98 -14.73
C PRO A 71 -17.58 26.55 -14.19
N GLY A 72 -16.78 26.35 -13.14
CA GLY A 72 -16.58 25.05 -12.49
C GLY A 72 -15.48 24.15 -13.06
N HIS A 73 -14.66 24.60 -14.01
CA HIS A 73 -13.51 23.81 -14.47
C HIS A 73 -12.26 24.66 -14.69
N TYR A 74 -11.12 24.10 -14.28
CA TYR A 74 -9.79 24.61 -14.56
C TYR A 74 -8.97 23.42 -15.09
N SER A 75 -8.54 23.50 -16.34
CA SER A 75 -7.75 22.46 -17.01
C SER A 75 -6.51 23.09 -17.62
N VAL A 76 -5.35 22.48 -17.36
CA VAL A 76 -4.08 22.87 -17.96
C VAL A 76 -3.65 21.74 -18.87
N GLU A 77 -3.64 22.00 -20.17
CA GLU A 77 -3.11 21.08 -21.17
C GLU A 77 -1.66 21.50 -21.46
N ILE A 78 -0.71 20.62 -21.14
CA ILE A 78 0.70 20.81 -21.48
C ILE A 78 0.98 19.93 -22.71
N ARG A 79 1.28 20.55 -23.85
CA ARG A 79 1.63 19.88 -25.11
C ARG A 79 3.14 19.68 -25.19
N GLY A 80 3.57 18.61 -25.85
CA GLY A 80 4.99 18.26 -25.96
C GLY A 80 5.48 17.34 -24.84
N HIS A 81 6.72 16.87 -24.96
CA HIS A 81 7.34 15.94 -24.03
C HIS A 81 8.12 16.70 -22.95
N HIS A 82 7.49 16.91 -21.79
CA HIS A 82 8.07 17.63 -20.65
C HIS A 82 8.32 16.68 -19.47
N PRO A 83 9.46 15.97 -19.44
CA PRO A 83 9.74 14.97 -18.41
C PRO A 83 9.89 15.59 -17.02
N ASP A 84 10.20 16.89 -16.95
CA ASP A 84 10.33 17.66 -15.71
C ASP A 84 9.01 17.84 -14.95
N VAL A 85 7.88 17.57 -15.61
CA VAL A 85 6.54 17.58 -14.98
C VAL A 85 6.25 16.24 -14.31
N LEU A 86 6.91 15.15 -14.72
CA LEU A 86 6.69 13.84 -14.10
C LEU A 86 7.38 13.77 -12.74
N PRO A 87 6.72 13.17 -11.72
CA PRO A 87 7.37 12.99 -10.44
C PRO A 87 8.52 12.00 -10.55
N ASP A 88 9.54 12.20 -9.72
CA ASP A 88 10.62 11.26 -9.53
C ASP A 88 10.05 9.96 -8.94
N MET A 89 10.02 8.92 -9.76
CA MET A 89 9.43 7.63 -9.41
C MET A 89 10.20 6.93 -8.30
N ASP A 90 11.50 7.19 -8.15
CA ASP A 90 12.30 6.57 -7.09
C ASP A 90 11.94 7.18 -5.72
N ILE A 91 11.73 8.50 -5.66
CA ILE A 91 11.23 9.18 -4.44
C ILE A 91 9.81 8.71 -4.10
N LEU A 92 8.93 8.67 -5.10
CA LEU A 92 7.54 8.26 -4.96
C LEU A 92 7.42 6.82 -4.42
N ILE A 93 8.05 5.87 -5.11
CA ILE A 93 8.01 4.45 -4.77
C ILE A 93 8.72 4.21 -3.44
N GLY A 94 9.87 4.84 -3.21
CA GLY A 94 10.61 4.73 -1.96
C GLY A 94 9.79 5.17 -0.75
N GLY A 95 9.09 6.31 -0.85
CA GLY A 95 8.18 6.80 0.19
C GLY A 95 7.03 5.83 0.46
N MET A 96 6.40 5.30 -0.58
CA MET A 96 5.32 4.31 -0.43
C MET A 96 5.80 3.02 0.24
N VAL A 97 6.94 2.47 -0.20
CA VAL A 97 7.54 1.26 0.37
C VAL A 97 7.88 1.47 1.84
N PHE A 98 8.44 2.62 2.19
CA PHE A 98 8.75 2.97 3.57
C PHE A 98 7.50 2.95 4.46
N VAL A 99 6.45 3.67 4.06
CA VAL A 99 5.19 3.73 4.83
C VAL A 99 4.54 2.36 4.94
N LEU A 100 4.44 1.59 3.85
CA LEU A 100 3.85 0.24 3.87
C LEU A 100 4.66 -0.74 4.71
N SER A 101 5.99 -0.61 4.73
CA SER A 101 6.87 -1.45 5.55
C SER A 101 6.63 -1.20 7.05
N ILE A 102 6.55 0.07 7.46
CA ILE A 102 6.21 0.44 8.83
C ILE A 102 4.81 -0.07 9.18
N ALA A 103 3.83 0.12 8.29
CA ALA A 103 2.46 -0.37 8.47
C ALA A 103 2.43 -1.89 8.74
N PHE A 104 3.13 -2.65 7.90
CA PHE A 104 3.23 -4.10 8.03
C PHE A 104 3.86 -4.49 9.37
N LEU A 105 4.97 -3.86 9.75
CA LEU A 105 5.65 -4.14 11.03
C LEU A 105 4.76 -3.85 12.24
N LEU A 106 3.98 -2.77 12.20
CA LEU A 106 3.05 -2.40 13.28
C LEU A 106 1.95 -3.45 13.50
N ILE A 107 1.45 -4.06 12.42
CA ILE A 107 0.37 -5.05 12.49
C ILE A 107 0.85 -6.50 12.56
N ALA A 108 2.10 -6.80 12.20
CA ALA A 108 2.59 -8.16 12.02
C ALA A 108 2.39 -9.03 13.27
N ALA A 109 2.85 -8.58 14.44
CA ALA A 109 2.71 -9.34 15.68
C ALA A 109 1.24 -9.56 16.08
N ALA A 110 0.37 -8.58 15.84
CA ALA A 110 -1.06 -8.70 16.10
C ALA A 110 -1.72 -9.69 15.12
N ALA A 111 -1.40 -9.62 13.83
CA ALA A 111 -1.89 -10.54 12.80
C ALA A 111 -1.43 -11.98 13.06
N VAL A 112 -0.19 -12.20 13.50
CA VAL A 112 0.29 -13.52 13.92
C VAL A 112 -0.50 -14.06 15.11
N ARG A 113 -0.68 -13.27 16.18
CA ARG A 113 -1.52 -13.66 17.33
C ARG A 113 -2.97 -13.93 16.94
N ARG A 114 -3.47 -13.23 15.91
CA ARG A 114 -4.82 -13.44 15.39
C ARG A 114 -4.95 -14.76 14.62
N LEU A 115 -3.96 -15.12 13.81
CA LEU A 115 -3.90 -16.43 13.15
C LEU A 115 -3.76 -17.57 14.16
N HIS A 116 -2.95 -17.37 15.21
CA HIS A 116 -2.82 -18.31 16.31
C HIS A 116 -4.16 -18.57 17.01
N ASP A 117 -5.03 -17.55 17.10
CA ASP A 117 -6.35 -17.72 17.71
C ASP A 117 -7.22 -18.73 16.95
N SER A 118 -7.05 -18.84 15.64
CA SER A 118 -7.73 -19.83 14.80
C SER A 118 -6.83 -21.05 14.48
N ASP A 119 -5.89 -21.36 15.37
CA ASP A 119 -4.94 -22.50 15.33
C ASP A 119 -4.08 -22.59 14.05
N ARG A 120 -3.80 -21.44 13.42
CA ARG A 120 -2.97 -21.33 12.22
C ARG A 120 -1.63 -20.69 12.55
N ARG A 121 -0.57 -21.15 11.88
CA ARG A 121 0.78 -20.57 12.01
C ARG A 121 0.83 -19.15 11.43
N GLY A 122 1.67 -18.28 11.99
CA GLY A 122 1.79 -16.86 11.57
C GLY A 122 2.26 -16.62 10.13
N TRP A 123 3.00 -17.56 9.52
CA TRP A 123 3.55 -17.45 8.15
C TRP A 123 2.52 -17.15 7.04
N TRP A 124 1.22 -17.36 7.26
CA TRP A 124 0.18 -17.03 6.28
C TRP A 124 0.14 -15.54 5.94
N ILE A 125 0.57 -14.65 6.84
CA ILE A 125 0.63 -13.20 6.55
C ILE A 125 1.65 -12.86 5.46
N LEU A 126 2.60 -13.76 5.17
CA LEU A 126 3.66 -13.55 4.19
C LEU A 126 3.22 -13.91 2.76
N LEU A 127 2.05 -14.55 2.60
CA LEU A 127 1.53 -15.01 1.32
C LEU A 127 1.53 -13.91 0.22
N PRO A 128 1.18 -12.64 0.51
CA PRO A 128 1.20 -11.58 -0.51
C PRO A 128 2.60 -11.07 -0.87
N LEU A 129 3.62 -11.30 -0.04
CA LEU A 129 4.93 -10.64 -0.17
C LEU A 129 5.69 -10.97 -1.47
N PRO A 130 5.72 -12.23 -1.96
CA PRO A 130 6.38 -12.52 -3.23
C PRO A 130 5.76 -11.76 -4.41
N PHE A 131 4.43 -11.66 -4.45
CA PHE A 131 3.71 -10.98 -5.53
C PHE A 131 3.83 -9.46 -5.41
N LEU A 132 3.88 -8.92 -4.19
CA LEU A 132 4.21 -7.52 -3.95
C LEU A 132 5.62 -7.20 -4.45
N ALA A 133 6.61 -8.04 -4.13
CA ALA A 133 7.99 -7.85 -4.57
C ALA A 133 8.11 -7.90 -6.11
N ILE A 134 7.44 -8.85 -6.77
CA ILE A 134 7.36 -8.90 -8.24
C ILE A 134 6.72 -7.62 -8.79
N GLY A 135 5.62 -7.16 -8.19
CA GLY A 135 4.94 -5.94 -8.60
C GLY A 135 5.84 -4.71 -8.52
N LEU A 136 6.52 -4.52 -7.39
CA LEU A 136 7.45 -3.41 -7.17
C LEU A 136 8.66 -3.48 -8.13
N ALA A 137 9.25 -4.67 -8.33
CA ALA A 137 10.39 -4.85 -9.21
C ALA A 137 10.05 -4.65 -10.69
N THR A 138 8.82 -4.94 -11.10
CA THR A 138 8.37 -4.82 -12.50
C THR A 138 7.83 -3.42 -12.83
N MET A 139 7.46 -2.64 -11.81
CA MET A 139 6.85 -1.32 -12.02
C MET A 139 7.77 -0.36 -12.78
N ARG A 140 9.05 -0.28 -12.41
CA ARG A 140 10.03 0.60 -13.06
C ARG A 140 10.30 0.21 -14.52
N PRO A 141 10.59 -1.06 -14.86
CA PRO A 141 10.67 -1.51 -16.24
C PRO A 141 9.43 -1.19 -17.08
N LEU A 142 8.24 -1.32 -16.48
CA LEU A 142 6.99 -1.00 -17.17
C LEU A 142 6.90 0.49 -17.50
N PHE A 143 7.15 1.40 -16.55
CA PHE A 143 7.14 2.84 -16.80
C PHE A 143 8.19 3.26 -17.83
N ASP A 144 9.40 2.69 -17.76
CA ASP A 144 10.45 2.97 -18.74
C ASP A 144 10.04 2.53 -20.15
N ASP A 145 9.34 1.41 -20.28
CA ASP A 145 8.83 0.91 -21.57
C ASP A 145 7.74 1.84 -22.15
N PHE A 146 6.80 2.28 -21.30
CA PHE A 146 5.81 3.29 -21.69
C PHE A 146 6.46 4.60 -22.14
N GLY A 147 7.47 5.10 -21.42
CA GLY A 147 8.20 6.32 -21.77
C GLY A 147 8.90 6.20 -23.13
N ARG A 148 9.62 5.10 -23.36
CA ARG A 148 10.27 4.84 -24.65
C ARG A 148 9.27 4.73 -25.80
N GLY A 149 8.11 4.14 -25.58
CA GLY A 149 7.04 4.06 -26.58
C GLY A 149 6.55 5.44 -27.01
N THR A 150 6.43 6.39 -26.06
CA THR A 150 6.06 7.78 -26.38
C THR A 150 7.14 8.53 -27.18
N GLU A 151 8.41 8.24 -26.96
CA GLU A 151 9.53 8.89 -27.66
C GLU A 151 9.76 8.29 -29.06
N THR A 152 9.65 6.97 -29.20
CA THR A 152 10.04 6.23 -30.42
C THR A 152 8.87 5.88 -31.33
N GLY A 153 7.63 6.03 -30.85
CA GLY A 153 6.43 5.56 -31.54
C GLY A 153 6.29 4.03 -31.58
N ALA A 154 7.17 3.30 -30.90
CA ALA A 154 7.09 1.85 -30.78
C ALA A 154 5.92 1.46 -29.86
N PRO A 155 5.19 0.36 -30.16
CA PRO A 155 4.16 -0.14 -29.27
C PRO A 155 4.80 -0.64 -27.96
N PRO A 156 4.19 -0.37 -26.80
CA PRO A 156 4.67 -0.88 -25.52
C PRO A 156 4.60 -2.41 -25.46
N ASP A 157 5.50 -3.02 -24.70
CA ASP A 157 5.53 -4.46 -24.48
C ASP A 157 4.37 -4.90 -23.58
N PHE A 158 3.34 -5.44 -24.24
CA PHE A 158 2.19 -6.02 -23.57
C PHE A 158 2.54 -7.20 -22.66
N SER A 159 3.70 -7.83 -22.80
CA SER A 159 4.11 -8.98 -21.99
C SER A 159 4.34 -8.56 -20.53
N LEU A 160 5.03 -7.44 -20.31
CA LEU A 160 5.26 -6.87 -18.97
C LEU A 160 3.94 -6.45 -18.32
N PHE A 161 3.06 -5.82 -19.11
CA PHE A 161 1.72 -5.47 -18.66
C PHE A 161 0.91 -6.70 -18.23
N LEU A 162 0.86 -7.75 -19.05
CA LEU A 162 0.13 -8.98 -18.74
C LEU A 162 0.71 -9.68 -17.52
N LEU A 163 2.03 -9.74 -17.38
CA LEU A 163 2.69 -10.27 -16.19
C LEU A 163 2.24 -9.52 -14.95
N LEU A 164 2.30 -8.18 -14.96
CA LEU A 164 1.90 -7.36 -13.82
C LEU A 164 0.40 -7.52 -13.52
N PHE A 165 -0.45 -7.59 -14.54
CA PHE A 165 -1.89 -7.79 -14.42
C PHE A 165 -2.22 -9.11 -13.72
N PHE A 166 -1.68 -10.23 -14.20
CA PHE A 166 -1.93 -11.53 -13.58
C PHE A 166 -1.28 -11.64 -12.20
N ASN A 167 -0.07 -11.09 -12.02
CA ASN A 167 0.57 -10.99 -10.70
C ASN A 167 -0.32 -10.21 -9.71
N ASN A 168 -0.96 -9.13 -10.15
CA ASN A 168 -1.86 -8.33 -9.33
C ASN A 168 -3.12 -9.12 -8.92
N ILE A 169 -3.72 -9.89 -9.83
CA ILE A 169 -4.86 -10.78 -9.50
C ILE A 169 -4.46 -11.76 -8.40
N VAL A 170 -3.30 -12.41 -8.53
CA VAL A 170 -2.82 -13.37 -7.53
C VAL A 170 -2.50 -12.67 -6.20
N TYR A 171 -1.88 -11.49 -6.25
CA TYR A 171 -1.65 -10.65 -5.07
C TYR A 171 -2.95 -10.33 -4.33
N LEU A 172 -3.98 -9.86 -5.05
CA LEU A 172 -5.29 -9.53 -4.47
C LEU A 172 -5.97 -10.77 -3.88
N ALA A 173 -5.88 -11.92 -4.55
CA ALA A 173 -6.37 -13.19 -4.01
C ALA A 173 -5.64 -13.58 -2.71
N CYS A 174 -4.33 -13.36 -2.64
CA CYS A 174 -3.53 -13.61 -1.43
C CYS A 174 -3.91 -12.68 -0.28
N VAL A 175 -4.08 -11.38 -0.55
CA VAL A 175 -4.53 -10.40 0.44
C VAL A 175 -5.92 -10.77 0.95
N LEU A 176 -6.85 -11.10 0.04
CA LEU A 176 -8.21 -11.51 0.40
C LEU A 176 -8.19 -12.78 1.26
N ALA A 177 -7.39 -13.78 0.90
CA ALA A 177 -7.22 -14.99 1.70
C ALA A 177 -6.74 -14.66 3.12
N VAL A 178 -5.72 -13.80 3.27
CA VAL A 178 -5.23 -13.36 4.58
C VAL A 178 -6.32 -12.61 5.37
N ILE A 179 -7.05 -11.70 4.74
CA ILE A 179 -8.17 -10.98 5.36
C ILE A 179 -9.24 -11.95 5.88
N ILE A 180 -9.62 -12.93 5.05
CA ILE A 180 -10.57 -13.98 5.44
C ILE A 180 -10.03 -14.75 6.65
N LEU A 181 -8.78 -15.20 6.61
CA LEU A 181 -8.17 -15.92 7.72
C LEU A 181 -8.15 -15.11 9.03
N LEU A 182 -7.95 -13.79 8.94
CA LEU A 182 -7.98 -12.86 10.08
C LEU A 182 -9.41 -12.52 10.55
N ALA A 183 -10.43 -12.77 9.73
CA ALA A 183 -11.84 -12.57 10.08
C ALA A 183 -12.49 -13.83 10.68
N LEU A 184 -12.01 -15.03 10.36
CA LEU A 184 -12.58 -16.31 10.82
C LEU A 184 -12.57 -16.47 12.35
N PRO A 185 -13.62 -16.96 13.00
CA PRO A 185 -13.65 -17.11 14.45
C PRO A 185 -12.46 -17.90 15.02
N GLY A 186 -12.11 -17.58 16.27
CA GLY A 186 -11.10 -18.31 17.03
C GLY A 186 -11.53 -19.73 17.41
N THR A 187 -10.58 -20.58 17.79
CA THR A 187 -10.88 -21.92 18.32
C THR A 187 -11.47 -21.83 19.72
N ALA A 188 -12.52 -22.61 19.99
CA ALA A 188 -13.08 -22.77 21.33
C ALA A 188 -12.06 -23.48 22.25
N GLY A 189 -11.89 -22.95 23.46
CA GLY A 189 -10.94 -23.50 24.44
C GLY A 189 -9.47 -23.25 24.08
N ALA A 190 -8.58 -24.03 24.69
CA ALA A 190 -7.13 -23.91 24.46
C ALA A 190 -6.71 -24.53 23.12
N ASN A 191 -5.68 -23.97 22.50
CA ASN A 191 -5.04 -24.52 21.31
C ASN A 191 -3.50 -24.54 21.49
N ARG A 192 -2.75 -24.91 20.44
CA ARG A 192 -1.28 -25.03 20.51
C ARG A 192 -0.55 -23.73 20.89
N PHE A 193 -1.23 -22.59 20.79
CA PHE A 193 -0.71 -21.25 21.08
C PHE A 193 -1.20 -20.69 22.43
N GLY A 194 -1.98 -21.47 23.18
CA GLY A 194 -2.35 -21.18 24.56
C GLY A 194 -3.87 -21.15 24.83
N ALA A 195 -4.19 -20.72 26.05
CA ALA A 195 -5.55 -20.48 26.52
C ALA A 195 -6.29 -19.47 25.61
N PRO A 196 -7.63 -19.52 25.55
CA PRO A 196 -8.40 -18.54 24.78
C PRO A 196 -8.02 -17.11 25.20
N PRO A 197 -8.00 -16.15 24.27
CA PRO A 197 -7.83 -14.76 24.64
C PRO A 197 -8.91 -14.44 25.67
N SER A 198 -8.54 -13.75 26.75
CA SER A 198 -9.50 -13.27 27.74
C SER A 198 -10.56 -12.49 26.99
N ALA A 199 -11.73 -13.09 26.77
CA ALA A 199 -12.90 -12.36 26.33
C ALA A 199 -13.00 -11.17 27.28
N GLY A 200 -13.00 -9.95 26.76
CA GLY A 200 -12.96 -8.74 27.57
C GLY A 200 -13.93 -8.89 28.73
N GLN A 201 -13.39 -9.17 29.91
CA GLN A 201 -14.10 -9.04 31.17
C GLN A 201 -13.94 -7.55 31.48
N ASP A 202 -14.82 -6.77 30.87
CA ASP A 202 -15.22 -5.41 31.24
C ASP A 202 -16.55 -5.12 30.52
#